data_AF-A0A8H4L374-F1
#
_entry.id   AF-A0A8H4L374-F1
#
_cell.length_a   1.000
_cell.length_b   1.000
_cell.length_c   1.000
_cell.angle_alpha   90.00
_cell.angle_beta   90.00
_cell.angle_gamma   90.00
#
_symmetry.space_group_name_H-M   'P 1'
#
loop_
_entity.id
_entity.type
_entity.pdbx_description
1 polymer ?
#
loop_
_entity_poly.entity_id
_entity_poly.type
_entity_poly.pdbx_seq_one_letter_code
_entity_poly.pdbx_strand_id
1 'polypeptide(L)'
;MDPSMVIQFRNTQIYRDVEEGLQNLLMKKLSAFAPSLPSRSSRYYIRGLRDRKPGGCWCTGDSSRACHPYETCRRRPRHVLGRDIDFLPCNRPHLYNRDCSDRICFDPNDLASDYLDGFLSNRAMRRSFWNEDLRGQVNCHLGDYWLSGRQFDAFANIIYLLIEDLQDPFLAADGVWEPEVHGVLRWYGERLQDCIDELMYEVNMVKMERLMNEI
;
A
#
# COMPACT_ATOMS: atom_id res chain seq x y z
N MET A 1 -4.94 -16.39 12.41
CA MET A 1 -4.96 -15.42 13.52
C MET A 1 -6.35 -15.40 14.15
N ASP A 2 -6.48 -15.04 15.43
CA ASP A 2 -7.78 -14.84 16.10
C ASP A 2 -8.44 -13.54 15.60
N PRO A 3 -9.70 -13.55 15.08
CA PRO A 3 -10.40 -12.35 14.62
C PRO A 3 -10.48 -11.23 15.66
N SER A 4 -10.50 -11.58 16.95
CA SER A 4 -10.51 -10.59 18.03
C SER A 4 -9.22 -9.77 18.08
N MET A 5 -8.08 -10.33 17.64
CA MET A 5 -6.81 -9.60 17.58
C MET A 5 -6.79 -8.56 16.47
N VAL A 6 -7.46 -8.82 15.34
CA VAL A 6 -7.61 -7.84 14.24
C VAL A 6 -8.45 -6.65 14.72
N ILE A 7 -9.55 -6.93 15.42
CA ILE A 7 -10.41 -5.89 16.02
C ILE A 7 -9.65 -5.10 17.08
N GLN A 8 -8.89 -5.76 17.95
CA GLN A 8 -8.07 -5.07 18.95
C GLN A 8 -7.01 -4.20 18.29
N PHE A 9 -6.32 -4.71 17.27
CA PHE A 9 -5.31 -3.95 16.51
C PHE A 9 -5.90 -2.64 15.97
N ARG A 10 -7.05 -2.71 15.30
CA ARG A 10 -7.75 -1.53 14.73
C ARG A 10 -8.06 -0.44 15.77
N ASN A 11 -8.22 -0.83 17.03
CA ASN A 11 -8.51 0.09 18.13
C ASN A 11 -7.26 0.62 18.87
N THR A 12 -6.05 0.31 18.39
CA THR A 12 -4.80 0.72 19.05
C THR A 12 -4.18 1.97 18.43
N GLN A 13 -3.27 2.61 19.17
CA GLN A 13 -2.46 3.71 18.66
C GLN A 13 -1.54 3.27 17.53
N ILE A 14 -1.04 2.02 17.54
CA ILE A 14 -0.22 1.47 16.45
C ILE A 14 -0.97 1.52 15.14
N TYR A 15 -2.23 1.10 15.12
CA TYR A 15 -3.04 1.15 13.90
C TYR A 15 -3.15 2.57 13.35
N ARG A 16 -3.38 3.57 14.23
CA ARG A 16 -3.47 4.98 13.81
C ARG A 16 -2.14 5.49 13.25
N ASP A 17 -1.03 5.17 13.92
CA ASP A 17 0.30 5.55 13.46
C ASP A 17 0.66 4.85 12.13
N VAL A 18 0.20 3.60 11.93
CA VAL A 18 0.35 2.85 10.66
C VAL A 18 -0.49 3.46 9.54
N GLU A 19 -1.75 3.79 9.81
CA GLU A 19 -2.65 4.44 8.85
C GLU A 19 -2.10 5.78 8.38
N GLU A 20 -1.69 6.64 9.31
CA GLU A 20 -1.13 7.95 9.00
C GLU A 20 0.26 7.85 8.35
N GLY A 21 1.10 6.92 8.80
CA GLY A 21 2.41 6.66 8.18
C GLY A 21 2.29 6.17 6.74
N LEU A 22 1.37 5.24 6.46
CA LEU A 22 1.07 4.79 5.10
C LEU A 22 0.52 5.94 4.25
N GLN A 23 -0.37 6.77 4.81
CA GLN A 23 -0.93 7.93 4.12
C GLN A 23 0.16 8.94 3.74
N ASN A 24 1.08 9.25 4.66
CA ASN A 24 2.23 10.13 4.41
C ASN A 24 3.14 9.56 3.32
N LEU A 25 3.41 8.25 3.36
CA LEU A 25 4.22 7.58 2.35
C LEU A 25 3.59 7.68 0.96
N LEU A 26 2.30 7.36 0.83
CA LEU A 26 1.56 7.43 -0.42
C LEU A 26 1.57 8.86 -0.99
N MET A 27 1.31 9.87 -0.15
CA MET A 27 1.33 11.27 -0.57
C MET A 27 2.72 11.74 -1.00
N LYS A 28 3.77 11.33 -0.29
CA LYS A 28 5.16 11.62 -0.63
C LYS A 28 5.55 11.02 -1.99
N LYS A 29 5.19 9.75 -2.23
CA LYS A 29 5.42 9.09 -3.53
C LYS A 29 4.62 9.77 -4.64
N LEU A 30 3.34 10.07 -4.40
CA LEU A 30 2.49 10.72 -5.40
C LEU A 30 3.00 12.12 -5.77
N SER A 31 3.35 12.95 -4.79
CA SER A 31 3.87 14.31 -5.01
C SER A 31 5.20 14.35 -5.77
N ALA A 32 6.04 13.32 -5.64
CA ALA A 32 7.27 13.20 -6.41
C ALA A 32 7.03 13.06 -7.93
N PHE A 33 5.88 12.53 -8.34
CA PHE A 33 5.51 12.34 -9.75
C PHE A 33 4.45 13.33 -10.25
N ALA A 34 3.65 13.89 -9.36
CA ALA A 34 2.69 14.95 -9.63
C ALA A 34 3.09 16.22 -8.85
N PRO A 35 4.08 17.00 -9.34
CA PRO A 35 4.67 18.14 -8.60
C PRO A 35 3.68 19.28 -8.33
N SER A 36 2.53 19.28 -9.01
CA SER A 36 1.39 20.15 -8.72
C SER A 36 0.21 19.29 -8.30
N LEU A 37 0.27 18.68 -7.11
CA LEU A 37 -0.97 18.21 -6.49
C LEU A 37 -1.81 19.47 -6.23
N PRO A 38 -2.92 19.74 -6.95
CA PRO A 38 -3.81 20.78 -6.51
C PRO A 38 -4.38 20.34 -5.14
N SER A 39 -4.97 21.29 -4.41
CA SER A 39 -5.42 21.20 -3.00
C SER A 39 -5.90 19.83 -2.47
N ARG A 40 -6.02 19.71 -1.13
CA ARG A 40 -6.63 18.58 -0.39
C ARG A 40 -7.95 18.01 -0.95
N SER A 41 -8.58 18.65 -1.94
CA SER A 41 -9.83 18.24 -2.60
C SER A 41 -9.63 17.63 -3.99
N SER A 42 -8.40 17.45 -4.45
CA SER A 42 -8.11 17.04 -5.83
C SER A 42 -8.15 15.54 -5.98
N ARG A 43 -9.01 15.06 -6.87
CA ARG A 43 -9.09 13.65 -7.25
C ARG A 43 -8.18 13.38 -8.43
N TYR A 44 -7.79 12.12 -8.60
CA TYR A 44 -6.91 11.69 -9.69
C TYR A 44 -7.48 10.49 -10.39
N TYR A 45 -7.13 10.30 -11.66
CA TYR A 45 -7.38 9.05 -12.35
C TYR A 45 -6.08 8.46 -12.90
N ILE A 46 -6.10 7.13 -13.04
CA ILE A 46 -5.00 6.38 -13.63
C ILE A 46 -5.04 6.53 -15.15
N ARG A 47 -3.96 7.03 -15.75
CA ARG A 47 -3.73 7.00 -17.19
C ARG A 47 -2.64 5.96 -17.49
N GLY A 48 -2.94 4.96 -18.32
CA GLY A 48 -1.91 4.07 -18.85
C GLY A 48 -0.92 4.82 -19.75
N LEU A 49 0.38 4.58 -19.57
CA LEU A 49 1.41 5.12 -20.46
C LEU A 49 1.36 4.39 -21.82
N ARG A 50 1.46 5.15 -22.91
CA ARG A 50 1.07 4.74 -24.29
C ARG A 50 1.95 3.65 -24.91
N ASP A 51 3.09 3.30 -24.33
CA ASP A 51 4.07 2.39 -24.95
C ASP A 51 3.86 0.90 -24.63
N ARG A 52 2.62 0.48 -24.36
CA ARG A 52 2.33 -0.96 -24.30
C ARG A 52 2.25 -1.51 -25.71
N LYS A 53 3.22 -2.34 -26.10
CA LYS A 53 3.00 -3.24 -27.25
C LYS A 53 1.71 -4.04 -27.00
N PRO A 54 0.74 -4.00 -27.92
CA PRO A 54 -0.48 -4.80 -27.79
C PRO A 54 -0.09 -6.28 -27.72
N GLY A 55 -0.52 -6.99 -26.67
CA GLY A 55 -0.52 -8.46 -26.66
C GLY A 55 0.39 -9.19 -25.66
N GLY A 56 1.01 -8.54 -24.67
CA GLY A 56 1.86 -9.25 -23.68
C GLY A 56 1.78 -8.78 -22.21
N CYS A 57 2.13 -9.67 -21.26
CA CYS A 57 2.42 -9.36 -19.86
C CYS A 57 3.77 -8.70 -19.71
N TRP A 58 3.81 -7.75 -18.78
CA TRP A 58 5.01 -7.13 -18.25
C TRP A 58 5.18 -7.62 -16.82
N CYS A 59 5.82 -8.79 -16.69
CA CYS A 59 6.05 -9.41 -15.39
C CYS A 59 7.48 -9.13 -14.87
N THR A 60 8.27 -8.34 -15.61
CA THR A 60 9.66 -7.96 -15.30
C THR A 60 9.81 -6.44 -15.31
N GLY A 61 10.74 -5.90 -14.52
CA GLY A 61 11.08 -4.47 -14.39
C GLY A 61 11.45 -3.71 -15.68
N ASP A 62 11.60 -4.41 -16.81
CA ASP A 62 11.91 -3.86 -18.13
C ASP A 62 10.62 -3.60 -18.94
N SER A 63 10.31 -2.34 -19.23
CA SER A 63 9.14 -1.91 -20.03
C SER A 63 9.31 -2.11 -21.54
N SER A 64 10.45 -2.62 -22.02
CA SER A 64 10.69 -2.92 -23.44
C SER A 64 10.48 -4.39 -23.81
N ARG A 65 10.45 -5.30 -22.83
CA ARG A 65 10.23 -6.75 -23.00
C ARG A 65 8.93 -7.27 -22.38
N ALA A 66 8.02 -7.77 -23.21
CA ALA A 66 6.92 -8.62 -22.76
C ALA A 66 7.43 -10.04 -22.50
N CYS A 67 7.02 -10.66 -21.38
CA CYS A 67 7.49 -12.00 -20.99
C CYS A 67 6.51 -13.13 -21.35
N HIS A 68 5.22 -12.83 -21.55
CA HIS A 68 4.19 -13.80 -21.95
C HIS A 68 3.10 -13.15 -22.81
N PRO A 69 2.41 -13.88 -23.70
CA PRO A 69 1.16 -13.43 -24.33
C PRO A 69 0.10 -13.05 -23.29
N TYR A 70 -0.66 -11.98 -23.53
CA TYR A 70 -1.65 -11.44 -22.57
C TYR A 70 -2.66 -12.50 -22.08
N GLU A 71 -3.18 -13.31 -23.00
CA GLU A 71 -4.19 -14.36 -22.75
C GLU A 71 -3.66 -15.52 -21.88
N THR A 72 -2.36 -15.78 -21.95
CA THR A 72 -1.69 -16.84 -21.19
C THR A 72 -1.07 -16.34 -19.89
N CYS A 73 -1.23 -15.05 -19.61
CA CYS A 73 -0.54 -14.46 -18.49
C CYS A 73 -1.21 -14.79 -17.16
N ARG A 74 -0.53 -15.59 -16.35
CA ARG A 74 -0.93 -15.87 -14.97
C ARG A 74 -0.86 -14.64 -14.04
N ARG A 75 -0.12 -13.59 -14.41
CA ARG A 75 0.11 -12.39 -13.59
C ARG A 75 -0.35 -11.13 -14.34
N ARG A 76 -1.52 -10.59 -14.01
CA ARG A 76 -1.97 -9.29 -14.56
C ARG A 76 -0.85 -8.23 -14.42
N PRO A 77 -0.58 -7.40 -15.44
CA PRO A 77 0.50 -6.42 -15.39
C PRO A 77 0.38 -5.53 -14.14
N ARG A 78 1.47 -5.43 -13.38
CA ARG A 78 1.57 -4.63 -12.14
C ARG A 78 1.83 -3.19 -12.52
N HIS A 79 0.80 -2.37 -12.52
CA HIS A 79 0.92 -0.99 -12.97
C HIS A 79 1.65 -0.15 -11.93
N VAL A 80 2.84 0.34 -12.27
CA VAL A 80 3.69 1.15 -11.40
C VAL A 80 3.74 2.60 -11.88
N LEU A 81 3.62 3.55 -10.95
CA LEU A 81 3.70 4.99 -11.21
C LEU A 81 5.04 5.38 -11.82
N GLY A 82 4.98 6.22 -12.86
CA GLY A 82 6.16 6.71 -13.60
C GLY A 82 6.75 5.67 -14.56
N ARG A 83 6.18 4.46 -14.61
CA ARG A 83 6.63 3.37 -15.49
C ARG A 83 5.52 2.87 -16.42
N ASP A 84 4.39 2.46 -15.86
CA ASP A 84 3.26 1.87 -16.59
C ASP A 84 2.02 2.76 -16.57
N ILE A 85 1.93 3.59 -15.55
CA ILE A 85 0.82 4.50 -15.29
C ILE A 85 1.33 5.86 -14.86
N ASP A 86 0.48 6.85 -15.09
CA ASP A 86 0.62 8.22 -14.68
C ASP A 86 -0.70 8.69 -14.05
N PHE A 87 -0.63 9.67 -13.16
CA PHE A 87 -1.79 10.21 -12.48
C PHE A 87 -2.06 11.63 -12.95
N LEU A 88 -3.31 11.88 -13.34
CA LEU A 88 -3.73 13.20 -13.78
C LEU A 88 -4.87 13.70 -12.89
N PRO A 89 -4.89 15.00 -12.54
CA PRO A 89 -6.01 15.60 -11.83
C PRO A 89 -7.33 15.36 -12.56
N CYS A 90 -8.33 14.96 -11.79
CA CYS A 90 -9.70 14.71 -12.18
C CYS A 90 -10.57 15.90 -11.76
N ASN A 91 -10.65 16.94 -12.61
CA ASN A 91 -11.40 18.17 -12.33
C ASN A 91 -12.90 18.06 -12.66
N ARG A 92 -13.41 16.84 -12.87
CA ARG A 92 -14.80 16.60 -13.26
C ARG A 92 -15.70 16.45 -12.02
N PRO A 93 -17.01 16.71 -12.14
CA PRO A 93 -17.97 16.34 -11.10
C PRO A 93 -17.98 14.83 -10.92
N HIS A 94 -17.99 14.36 -9.67
CA HIS A 94 -18.09 12.94 -9.34
C HIS A 94 -19.47 12.67 -8.75
N LEU A 95 -20.17 11.67 -9.28
CA LEU A 95 -21.38 11.15 -8.64
C LEU A 95 -20.94 10.06 -7.64
N TYR A 96 -21.51 10.07 -6.44
CA TYR A 96 -21.26 9.03 -5.41
C TYR A 96 -19.79 8.83 -5.03
N ASN A 97 -18.98 9.89 -5.03
CA ASN A 97 -17.63 9.91 -4.46
C ASN A 97 -16.60 8.93 -5.04
N ARG A 98 -16.81 8.29 -6.21
CA ARG A 98 -15.77 7.45 -6.85
C ARG A 98 -15.74 7.53 -8.39
N ASP A 99 -16.89 7.72 -9.03
CA ASP A 99 -16.96 7.56 -10.49
C ASP A 99 -17.18 8.87 -11.24
N CYS A 100 -16.30 9.15 -12.20
CA CYS A 100 -16.62 9.95 -13.36
C CYS A 100 -17.16 9.03 -14.48
N SER A 101 -17.97 9.58 -15.39
CA SER A 101 -18.70 8.81 -16.41
C SER A 101 -17.85 7.90 -17.31
N ASP A 102 -16.54 8.15 -17.45
CA ASP A 102 -15.63 7.41 -18.32
C ASP A 102 -14.36 6.87 -17.61
N ARG A 103 -14.16 7.16 -16.31
CA ARG A 103 -12.90 6.87 -15.59
C ARG A 103 -13.14 6.66 -14.09
N ILE A 104 -12.36 5.75 -13.53
CA ILE A 104 -12.25 5.55 -12.08
C ILE A 104 -11.33 6.65 -11.53
N CYS A 105 -11.88 7.52 -10.69
CA CYS A 105 -11.12 8.56 -10.00
C CYS A 105 -11.02 8.23 -8.50
N PHE A 106 -9.87 8.50 -7.89
CA PHE A 106 -9.61 8.25 -6.47
C PHE A 106 -9.26 9.55 -5.75
N ASP A 107 -9.56 9.58 -4.45
CA ASP A 107 -9.12 10.63 -3.53
C ASP A 107 -7.82 10.18 -2.87
N PRO A 108 -6.69 10.88 -3.07
CA PRO A 108 -5.42 10.46 -2.52
C PRO A 108 -5.38 10.55 -0.99
N ASN A 109 -6.27 11.34 -0.35
CA ASN A 109 -6.27 11.52 1.10
C ASN A 109 -6.89 10.34 1.87
N ASP A 110 -7.69 9.51 1.19
CA ASP A 110 -8.43 8.41 1.82
C ASP A 110 -7.84 7.03 1.46
N LEU A 111 -6.78 6.99 0.64
CA LEU A 111 -6.22 5.74 0.09
C LEU A 111 -5.74 4.78 1.18
N ALA A 112 -5.03 5.28 2.19
CA ALA A 112 -4.50 4.42 3.24
C ALA A 112 -5.63 3.78 4.05
N SER A 113 -6.65 4.56 4.41
CA SER A 113 -7.77 4.09 5.23
C SER A 113 -8.63 3.07 4.46
N ASP A 114 -9.01 3.38 3.21
CA ASP A 114 -9.76 2.47 2.34
C ASP A 114 -9.02 1.14 2.14
N TYR A 115 -7.69 1.22 1.92
CA TYR A 115 -6.87 0.03 1.73
C TYR A 115 -6.76 -0.82 3.00
N LEU A 116 -6.49 -0.18 4.15
CA LEU A 116 -6.35 -0.87 5.43
C LEU A 116 -7.66 -1.54 5.85
N ASP A 117 -8.80 -0.90 5.60
CA ASP A 117 -10.10 -1.51 5.86
C ASP A 117 -10.35 -2.76 5.02
N GLY A 118 -10.01 -2.71 3.72
CA GLY A 118 -10.07 -3.87 2.83
C GLY A 118 -9.10 -4.99 3.25
N PHE A 119 -7.89 -4.62 3.66
CA PHE A 119 -6.86 -5.53 4.14
C PHE A 119 -7.28 -6.22 5.45
N LEU A 120 -7.69 -5.47 6.46
CA LEU A 120 -8.07 -6.03 7.77
C LEU A 120 -9.30 -6.93 7.67
N SER A 121 -10.23 -6.61 6.77
CA SER A 121 -11.46 -7.38 6.59
C SER A 121 -11.23 -8.77 5.99
N ASN A 122 -10.29 -8.91 5.04
CA ASN A 122 -10.18 -10.13 4.23
C ASN A 122 -8.78 -10.75 4.17
N ARG A 123 -7.74 -10.00 4.54
CA ARG A 123 -6.34 -10.34 4.22
C ARG A 123 -5.47 -10.48 5.48
N ALA A 124 -5.75 -9.74 6.55
CA ALA A 124 -4.99 -9.81 7.81
C ALA A 124 -5.10 -11.16 8.56
N MET A 125 -6.07 -12.02 8.24
CA MET A 125 -6.25 -13.32 8.88
C MET A 125 -5.46 -14.46 8.23
N ARG A 126 -4.74 -14.17 7.14
CA ARG A 126 -3.99 -15.16 6.35
C ARG A 126 -2.87 -15.82 7.17
N ARG A 127 -2.48 -17.04 6.76
CA ARG A 127 -1.27 -17.68 7.28
C ARG A 127 -0.07 -17.04 6.60
N SER A 128 0.83 -16.44 7.39
CA SER A 128 2.14 -16.01 6.92
C SER A 128 3.13 -17.18 6.99
N PHE A 129 4.04 -17.24 6.01
CA PHE A 129 5.25 -18.06 6.07
C PHE A 129 6.41 -17.16 6.48
N TRP A 130 6.59 -17.01 7.79
CA TRP A 130 7.46 -16.00 8.38
C TRP A 130 8.94 -16.25 8.05
N ASN A 131 9.66 -15.17 7.78
CA ASN A 131 11.10 -15.12 7.95
C ASN A 131 11.41 -14.50 9.34
N GLU A 132 12.10 -15.24 10.21
CA GLU A 132 12.45 -14.77 11.57
C GLU A 132 13.31 -13.49 11.56
N ASP A 133 14.14 -13.28 10.53
CA ASP A 133 14.96 -12.07 10.43
C ASP A 133 14.08 -10.83 10.17
N LEU A 134 13.08 -10.95 9.29
CA LEU A 134 12.15 -9.87 8.96
C LEU A 134 11.19 -9.59 10.12
N ARG A 135 10.82 -10.63 10.87
CA ARG A 135 10.08 -10.50 12.12
C ARG A 135 10.85 -9.65 13.13
N GLY A 136 12.13 -9.97 13.33
CA GLY A 136 12.98 -9.25 14.28
C GLY A 136 12.97 -7.74 14.04
N GLN A 137 12.88 -7.31 12.79
CA GLN A 137 12.89 -5.89 12.44
C GLN A 137 11.56 -5.21 12.68
N VAL A 138 10.44 -5.80 12.25
CA VAL A 138 9.11 -5.28 12.59
C VAL A 138 8.99 -5.18 14.11
N ASN A 139 9.48 -6.19 14.84
CA ASN A 139 9.52 -6.19 16.30
C ASN A 139 10.36 -5.04 16.87
N CYS A 140 11.53 -4.73 16.30
CA CYS A 140 12.36 -3.61 16.74
C CYS A 140 11.60 -2.27 16.67
N HIS A 141 10.74 -2.08 15.68
CA HIS A 141 9.94 -0.85 15.57
C HIS A 141 8.72 -0.82 16.50
N LEU A 142 8.26 -1.99 16.97
CA LEU A 142 7.11 -2.10 17.86
C LEU A 142 7.45 -2.01 19.35
N GLY A 143 8.73 -2.11 19.72
CA GLY A 143 9.18 -2.23 21.12
C GLY A 143 8.72 -1.12 22.07
N ASP A 144 8.46 0.08 21.54
CA ASP A 144 8.04 1.23 22.34
C ASP A 144 6.52 1.33 22.55
N TYR A 145 5.74 0.45 21.92
CA TYR A 145 4.31 0.38 22.17
C TYR A 145 4.03 -0.53 23.37
N TRP A 146 3.19 -0.07 24.29
CA TRP A 146 2.79 -0.81 25.49
C TRP A 146 1.88 -1.99 25.13
N LEU A 147 2.47 -3.10 24.70
CA LEU A 147 1.77 -4.31 24.27
C LEU A 147 1.97 -5.47 25.25
N SER A 148 0.92 -6.26 25.47
CA SER A 148 1.11 -7.60 26.06
C SER A 148 1.83 -8.52 25.08
N GLY A 149 2.52 -9.57 25.58
CA GLY A 149 3.24 -10.51 24.71
C GLY A 149 2.38 -11.13 23.60
N ARG A 150 1.10 -11.46 23.92
CA ARG A 150 0.15 -11.98 22.93
C ARG A 150 -0.24 -10.95 21.87
N GLN A 151 -0.37 -9.68 22.25
CA GLN A 151 -0.66 -8.60 21.31
C GLN A 151 0.56 -8.30 20.42
N PHE A 152 1.75 -8.32 21.00
CA PHE A 152 3.00 -8.06 20.29
C PHE A 152 3.15 -8.99 19.08
N ASP A 153 3.08 -10.31 19.30
CA ASP A 153 3.19 -11.28 18.22
C ASP A 153 2.07 -11.16 17.17
N ALA A 154 0.85 -10.91 17.62
CA ALA A 154 -0.29 -10.74 16.72
C ALA A 154 -0.16 -9.48 15.85
N PHE A 155 0.21 -8.35 16.44
CA PHE A 155 0.29 -7.07 15.75
C PHE A 155 1.51 -7.01 14.82
N ALA A 156 2.65 -7.56 15.24
CA ALA A 156 3.80 -7.76 14.36
C ALA A 156 3.43 -8.57 13.12
N ASN A 157 2.67 -9.66 13.29
CA ASN A 157 2.18 -10.45 12.15
C ASN A 157 1.24 -9.65 11.23
N ILE A 158 0.34 -8.84 11.78
CA ILE A 158 -0.57 -8.01 10.97
C ILE A 158 0.23 -7.03 10.11
N ILE A 159 1.21 -6.35 10.69
CA ILE A 159 2.06 -5.38 9.98
C ILE A 159 2.91 -6.10 8.93
N TYR A 160 3.50 -7.25 9.25
CA TYR A 160 4.23 -8.05 8.28
C TYR A 160 3.36 -8.44 7.07
N LEU A 161 2.16 -8.97 7.33
CA LEU A 161 1.20 -9.33 6.28
C LEU A 161 0.77 -8.12 5.45
N LEU A 162 0.63 -6.95 6.08
CA LEU A 162 0.32 -5.71 5.39
C LEU A 162 1.43 -5.36 4.40
N ILE A 163 2.69 -5.43 4.82
CA ILE A 163 3.84 -5.08 3.99
C ILE A 163 3.99 -6.08 2.82
N GLU A 164 3.80 -7.38 3.06
CA GLU A 164 3.76 -8.38 1.99
C GLU A 164 2.65 -8.09 0.98
N ASP A 165 1.44 -7.76 1.46
CA ASP A 165 0.28 -7.46 0.60
C ASP A 165 0.51 -6.17 -0.21
N LEU A 166 1.13 -5.14 0.40
CA LEU A 166 1.50 -3.89 -0.28
C LEU A 166 2.64 -4.08 -1.30
N GLN A 167 3.56 -5.01 -1.07
CA GLN A 167 4.68 -5.28 -1.98
C GLN A 167 4.24 -6.09 -3.21
N ASP A 168 3.57 -7.22 -3.00
CA ASP A 168 2.95 -8.01 -4.07
C ASP A 168 1.72 -8.75 -3.50
N PRO A 169 0.50 -8.24 -3.73
CA PRO A 169 -0.72 -8.81 -3.17
C PRO A 169 -1.00 -10.24 -3.67
N PHE A 170 -0.24 -10.70 -4.69
CA PHE A 170 -0.34 -12.03 -5.27
C PHE A 170 0.62 -13.05 -4.67
N LEU A 171 1.71 -12.59 -4.00
CA LEU A 171 2.49 -13.47 -3.13
C LEU A 171 1.67 -13.84 -1.89
N ALA A 172 0.75 -12.97 -1.50
CA ALA A 172 -0.13 -13.14 -0.36
C ALA A 172 -1.47 -13.87 -0.67
N ALA A 173 -1.70 -14.41 -1.89
CA ALA A 173 -2.90 -15.11 -2.46
C ALA A 173 -3.63 -14.31 -3.58
N ASP A 174 -4.90 -14.61 -3.92
CA ASP A 174 -5.67 -13.93 -5.00
C ASP A 174 -6.03 -12.45 -4.70
N GLY A 175 -5.12 -11.72 -4.04
CA GLY A 175 -5.24 -10.28 -3.81
C GLY A 175 -5.32 -9.50 -5.12
N VAL A 176 -6.06 -8.40 -5.10
CA VAL A 176 -6.24 -7.55 -6.27
C VAL A 176 -5.13 -6.49 -6.28
N TRP A 177 -4.47 -6.31 -7.42
CA TRP A 177 -3.61 -5.15 -7.62
C TRP A 177 -4.47 -3.89 -7.65
N GLU A 178 -4.29 -3.02 -6.66
CA GLU A 178 -4.88 -1.68 -6.58
C GLU A 178 -3.83 -0.66 -7.05
N PRO A 179 -3.88 -0.16 -8.30
CA PRO A 179 -2.82 0.70 -8.85
C PRO A 179 -2.63 2.04 -8.10
N GLU A 180 -3.68 2.54 -7.47
CA GLU A 180 -3.69 3.75 -6.63
C GLU A 180 -2.89 3.57 -5.33
N VAL A 181 -2.66 2.34 -4.88
CA VAL A 181 -1.83 2.05 -3.68
C VAL A 181 -0.52 1.39 -4.10
N HIS A 182 -0.58 0.16 -4.63
CA HIS A 182 0.62 -0.62 -4.96
C HIS A 182 1.43 0.05 -6.09
N GLY A 183 0.73 0.65 -7.06
CA GLY A 183 1.38 1.37 -8.15
C GLY A 183 2.06 2.65 -7.68
N VAL A 184 1.51 3.35 -6.67
CA VAL A 184 2.09 4.54 -6.05
C VAL A 184 3.30 4.19 -5.20
N LEU A 185 3.25 3.10 -4.41
CA LEU A 185 4.37 2.67 -3.58
C LEU A 185 5.59 2.25 -4.40
N ARG A 186 5.36 1.62 -5.56
CA ARG A 186 6.39 1.10 -6.46
C ARG A 186 7.28 0.02 -5.82
N TRP A 187 6.73 -0.74 -4.87
CA TRP A 187 7.45 -1.80 -4.15
C TRP A 187 7.54 -3.13 -4.89
N TYR A 188 6.84 -3.29 -6.01
CA TYR A 188 6.87 -4.53 -6.77
C TYR A 188 8.29 -4.84 -7.27
N GLY A 189 8.86 -5.93 -6.75
CA GLY A 189 10.22 -6.38 -7.08
C GLY A 189 11.32 -5.78 -6.20
N GLU A 190 10.98 -4.87 -5.28
CA GLU A 190 11.89 -4.39 -4.24
C GLU A 190 12.15 -5.47 -3.18
N ARG A 191 13.16 -5.31 -2.33
CA ARG A 191 13.38 -6.25 -1.22
C ARG A 191 12.37 -5.97 -0.12
N LEU A 192 11.80 -7.03 0.47
CA LEU A 192 10.83 -6.90 1.55
C LEU A 192 11.39 -6.11 2.75
N GLN A 193 12.70 -6.25 2.99
CA GLN A 193 13.49 -5.43 3.91
C GLN A 193 13.28 -3.92 3.69
N ASP A 194 13.53 -3.46 2.47
CA ASP A 194 13.52 -2.05 2.12
C ASP A 194 12.08 -1.49 2.25
N CYS A 195 11.07 -2.31 1.95
CA CYS A 195 9.66 -1.98 2.17
C CYS A 195 9.31 -1.84 3.67
N ILE A 196 9.83 -2.73 4.53
CA ILE A 196 9.66 -2.63 5.99
C ILE A 196 10.27 -1.33 6.49
N ASP A 197 11.53 -1.07 6.15
CA ASP A 197 12.27 0.10 6.60
C ASP A 197 11.57 1.39 6.14
N GLU A 198 11.09 1.45 4.90
CA GLU A 198 10.39 2.61 4.36
C GLU A 198 9.05 2.89 5.06
N LEU A 199 8.21 1.87 5.29
CA LEU A 199 6.95 2.06 6.01
C LEU A 199 7.21 2.45 7.47
N MET A 200 8.04 1.67 8.16
CA MET A 200 8.27 1.85 9.58
C MET A 200 8.99 3.16 9.89
N TYR A 201 9.76 3.72 8.93
CA TYR A 201 10.27 5.08 9.05
C TYR A 201 9.14 6.11 9.16
N GLU A 202 8.17 6.09 8.25
CA GLU A 202 7.06 7.06 8.25
C GLU A 202 6.15 6.87 9.48
N VAL A 203 5.89 5.61 9.90
CA VAL A 203 5.16 5.29 11.14
C VAL A 203 5.88 5.85 12.37
N ASN A 204 7.20 5.69 12.45
CA ASN A 204 7.98 6.22 13.57
C ASN A 204 8.00 7.76 13.58
N MET A 205 8.03 8.41 12.42
CA MET A 205 7.91 9.87 12.34
C MET A 205 6.59 10.37 12.92
N VAL A 206 5.47 9.74 12.53
CA VAL A 206 4.13 10.05 13.06
C VAL A 206 4.09 9.85 14.58
N LYS A 207 4.58 8.70 15.06
CA LYS A 207 4.66 8.40 16.49
C LYS A 207 5.46 9.47 17.25
N MET A 208 6.62 9.87 16.73
CA MET A 208 7.46 10.87 17.39
C MET A 208 6.80 12.24 17.43
N GLU A 209 6.17 12.68 16.33
CA GLU A 209 5.43 13.93 16.27
C GLU A 209 4.27 13.95 17.28
N ARG A 210 3.50 12.85 17.35
CA ARG A 210 2.44 12.68 18.34
C ARG A 210 2.98 12.79 19.77
N LEU A 211 4.03 12.05 20.10
CA LEU A 211 4.63 12.07 21.44
C LEU A 211 5.18 13.44 21.81
N MET A 212 5.70 14.22 20.86
CA MET A 212 6.15 15.59 21.09
C MET A 212 5.00 16.56 21.34
N ASN A 213 3.85 16.36 20.69
CA ASN A 213 2.67 17.22 20.85
C ASN A 213 1.85 16.91 22.12
N GLU A 214 2.10 15.77 22.77
CA GLU A 214 1.46 15.35 24.02
C GLU A 214 2.21 15.83 25.29
N ILE A 215 3.38 16.49 25.13
CA ILE A 215 4.24 17.05 26.19
C ILE A 215 3.98 18.55 26.35
#